data_AF-A0A6B3GNR2-F1
#
_entry.id   AF-A0A6B3GNR2-F1
#
_cell.length_a   1.000
_cell.length_b   1.000
_cell.length_c   1.000
_cell.angle_alpha   90.00
_cell.angle_beta   90.00
_cell.angle_gamma   90.00
#
_symmetry.space_group_name_H-M   'P 1'
#
loop_
_entity.id
_entity.type
_entity.pdbx_description
1 polymer ?
#
loop_
_entity_poly.entity_id
_entity_poly.type
_entity_poly.pdbx_seq_one_letter_code
_entity_poly.pdbx_strand_id
1 'polypeptide(L)'
;AAAGCAKSETSNNAGGDSSQAAQEAKTPETSSGSGCTLETYGAPKLDLKNAVVGFSQSEKEANPFRIAETQSIKDEAKKIGVKKLLTTNAQSQLSKQISDIQDM
;
A
#
# COMPACT_ATOMS: atom_id res chain seq x y z
N ALA A 1 23.25 -15.14 0.19
CA ALA A 1 22.06 -15.93 -0.16
C ALA A 1 20.87 -15.34 0.58
N ALA A 2 20.00 -14.61 -0.13
CA ALA A 2 18.79 -14.03 0.45
C ALA A 2 17.63 -14.98 0.19
N ALA A 3 17.16 -15.66 1.24
CA ALA A 3 15.97 -16.49 1.19
C ALA A 3 14.95 -15.89 2.16
N GLY A 4 13.76 -15.60 1.64
CA GLY A 4 12.57 -15.36 2.45
C GLY A 4 12.04 -13.92 2.40
N CYS A 5 11.01 -13.72 1.56
CA CYS A 5 9.80 -12.92 1.85
C CYS A 5 8.90 -12.75 0.59
N ALA A 6 8.88 -13.71 -0.34
CA ALA A 6 7.77 -13.85 -1.29
C ALA A 6 7.00 -15.11 -0.93
N LYS A 7 5.78 -14.94 -0.41
CA LYS A 7 4.81 -16.04 -0.33
C LYS A 7 4.32 -16.29 -1.76
N SER A 8 4.55 -17.49 -2.28
CA SER A 8 3.99 -17.91 -3.57
C SER A 8 2.47 -18.07 -3.43
N GLU A 9 1.70 -17.46 -4.32
CA GLU A 9 0.27 -17.73 -4.48
C GLU A 9 0.09 -19.15 -5.03
N THR A 10 -0.45 -20.05 -4.23
CA THR A 10 -0.82 -21.40 -4.68
C THR A 10 -2.24 -21.35 -5.25
N SER A 11 -2.39 -21.57 -6.55
CA SER A 11 -3.69 -21.85 -7.16
C SER A 11 -4.26 -23.15 -6.60
N ASN A 12 -5.21 -23.07 -5.68
CA ASN A 12 -6.06 -24.20 -5.32
C ASN A 12 -7.53 -23.76 -5.32
N ASN A 13 -8.25 -24.29 -6.30
CA ASN A 13 -9.71 -24.25 -6.38
C ASN A 13 -10.30 -25.28 -5.41
N ALA A 14 -11.04 -24.84 -4.38
CA ALA A 14 -12.10 -25.63 -3.73
C ALA A 14 -12.90 -24.81 -2.71
N GLY A 15 -14.23 -24.82 -2.88
CA GLY A 15 -15.20 -24.86 -1.78
C GLY A 15 -15.64 -23.52 -1.20
N GLY A 16 -16.87 -23.12 -1.50
CA GLY A 16 -17.50 -21.96 -0.88
C GLY A 16 -17.86 -22.16 0.58
N ASP A 17 -17.60 -21.14 1.39
CA ASP A 17 -18.48 -20.71 2.48
C ASP A 17 -18.28 -19.20 2.70
N SER A 18 -19.40 -18.51 2.81
CA SER A 18 -19.49 -17.05 2.89
C SER A 18 -19.31 -16.57 4.32
N SER A 19 -18.07 -16.36 4.74
CA SER A 19 -17.76 -15.54 5.91
C SER A 19 -16.63 -14.59 5.57
N GLN A 20 -16.99 -13.30 5.45
CA GLN A 20 -16.11 -12.18 5.21
C GLN A 20 -14.86 -12.30 6.11
N ALA A 21 -13.68 -12.31 5.51
CA ALA A 21 -12.42 -12.29 6.25
C ALA A 21 -12.32 -10.95 7.01
N ALA A 22 -12.81 -10.95 8.25
CA ALA A 22 -12.53 -9.87 9.19
C ALA A 22 -11.01 -9.85 9.39
N GLN A 23 -10.38 -8.74 9.05
CA GLN A 23 -8.98 -8.51 9.40
C GLN A 23 -8.91 -8.37 10.92
N GLU A 24 -8.37 -9.39 11.59
CA GLU A 24 -8.08 -9.33 13.00
C GLU A 24 -6.92 -8.35 13.21
N ALA A 25 -7.19 -7.21 13.85
CA ALA A 25 -6.15 -6.25 14.23
C ALA A 25 -5.33 -6.85 15.38
N LYS A 26 -4.40 -7.75 15.06
CA LYS A 26 -3.45 -8.25 16.04
C LYS A 26 -2.41 -7.16 16.31
N THR A 27 -2.34 -6.68 17.55
CA THR A 27 -1.23 -5.82 17.99
C THR A 27 0.08 -6.58 17.70
N PRO A 28 0.99 -6.02 16.88
CA PRO A 28 2.27 -6.67 16.67
C PRO A 28 2.98 -6.77 18.02
N GLU A 29 3.25 -8.00 18.48
CA GLU A 29 4.34 -8.23 19.42
C GLU A 29 5.57 -7.56 18.81
N THR A 30 6.20 -6.63 19.53
CA THR A 30 7.37 -5.89 19.06
C THR A 30 8.32 -6.87 18.38
N SER A 31 8.44 -6.82 17.05
CA SER A 31 9.35 -7.68 16.33
C SER A 31 10.76 -7.20 16.68
N SER A 32 11.41 -7.85 17.64
CA SER A 32 12.73 -7.48 18.17
C SER A 32 13.88 -7.71 17.19
N GLY A 33 13.58 -8.04 15.92
CA GLY A 33 14.58 -8.12 14.87
C GLY A 33 14.94 -6.72 14.37
N SER A 34 16.21 -6.50 14.01
CA SER A 34 16.60 -5.30 13.28
C SER A 34 15.81 -5.27 11.97
N GLY A 35 14.83 -4.37 11.87
CA GLY A 35 14.05 -4.20 10.64
C GLY A 35 14.95 -3.82 9.46
N CYS A 36 14.40 -3.89 8.25
CA CYS A 36 15.09 -3.36 7.08
C CYS A 36 15.16 -1.83 7.20
N THR A 37 16.32 -1.29 7.53
CA THR A 37 16.52 0.17 7.56
C THR A 37 16.84 0.68 6.16
N LEU A 38 16.60 1.96 5.91
CA LEU A 38 16.93 2.59 4.63
C LEU A 38 18.43 2.47 4.32
N GLU A 39 19.28 2.56 5.35
CA GLU A 39 20.73 2.40 5.26
C GLU A 39 21.12 0.98 4.87
N THR A 40 20.43 -0.03 5.42
CA THR A 40 20.63 -1.44 5.07
C THR A 40 20.18 -1.72 3.63
N TYR A 41 19.09 -1.09 3.20
CA TYR A 41 18.57 -1.19 1.84
C TYR A 41 19.45 -0.43 0.81
N GLY A 42 20.23 0.56 1.25
CA GLY A 42 21.14 1.33 0.41
C GLY A 42 20.45 2.36 -0.49
N ALA A 43 19.17 2.67 -0.24
CA ALA A 43 18.46 3.69 -1.01
C ALA A 43 18.78 5.10 -0.52
N PRO A 44 18.79 6.10 -1.43
CA PRO A 44 18.98 7.48 -1.03
C PRO A 44 17.83 7.97 -0.15
N LYS A 45 18.16 8.79 0.84
CA LYS A 45 17.15 9.50 1.63
C LYS A 45 16.43 10.52 0.75
N LEU A 46 15.10 10.46 0.75
CA LEU A 46 14.24 11.36 -0.03
C LEU A 46 13.59 12.41 0.88
N ASP A 47 13.70 13.68 0.51
CA ASP A 47 12.92 14.74 1.13
C ASP A 47 11.52 14.79 0.49
N LEU A 48 10.53 14.31 1.24
CA LEU A 48 9.14 14.24 0.79
C LEU A 48 8.54 15.60 0.44
N LYS A 49 9.05 16.71 0.99
CA LYS A 49 8.55 18.05 0.67
C LYS A 49 8.87 18.49 -0.75
N ASN A 50 9.91 17.91 -1.35
CA ASN A 50 10.37 18.23 -2.71
C ASN A 50 10.16 17.05 -3.67
N ALA A 51 9.59 15.94 -3.19
CA ALA A 51 9.30 14.77 -3.99
C ALA A 51 7.91 14.85 -4.66
N VAL A 52 7.77 14.05 -5.71
CA VAL A 52 6.47 13.64 -6.24
C VAL A 52 6.11 12.32 -5.57
N VAL A 53 4.93 12.25 -4.96
CA VAL A 53 4.43 11.04 -4.31
C VAL A 53 3.20 10.56 -5.06
N GLY A 54 3.20 9.31 -5.50
CA GLY A 54 2.05 8.67 -6.14
C GLY A 54 1.29 7.77 -5.18
N PHE A 55 -0.04 7.84 -5.21
CA PHE A 55 -0.94 6.93 -4.50
C PHE A 55 -2.05 6.46 -5.43
N SER A 56 -2.01 5.19 -5.81
CA SER A 56 -3.05 4.55 -6.62
C SER A 56 -3.91 3.64 -5.74
N GLN A 57 -5.14 4.07 -5.46
CA GLN A 57 -6.10 3.25 -4.73
C GLN A 57 -6.58 2.08 -5.63
N SER A 58 -6.35 0.84 -5.19
CA SER A 58 -6.62 -0.37 -5.98
C SER A 58 -8.10 -0.67 -6.17
N GLU A 59 -8.90 -0.51 -5.12
CA GLU A 59 -10.32 -0.79 -5.05
C GLU A 59 -11.18 0.43 -5.40
N LYS A 60 -12.41 0.15 -5.83
CA LYS A 60 -13.42 1.20 -5.91
C LYS A 60 -13.65 1.83 -4.53
N GLU A 61 -13.64 3.17 -4.48
CA GLU A 61 -13.98 3.96 -3.29
C GLU A 61 -15.50 3.99 -3.04
N ALA A 62 -16.12 2.82 -2.98
CA ALA A 62 -17.51 2.64 -2.55
C ALA A 62 -17.59 2.17 -1.09
N ASN A 63 -16.53 1.51 -0.59
CA ASN A 63 -16.44 1.10 0.80
C ASN A 63 -15.92 2.27 1.66
N PRO A 64 -16.58 2.62 2.78
CA PRO A 64 -16.10 3.64 3.72
C PRO A 64 -14.64 3.52 4.12
N PHE A 65 -14.11 2.30 4.26
CA PHE A 65 -12.71 2.08 4.58
C PHE A 65 -11.77 2.67 3.52
N ARG A 66 -12.06 2.44 2.22
CA ARG A 66 -11.22 2.92 1.12
C ARG A 66 -11.29 4.44 0.98
N ILE A 67 -12.46 5.02 1.20
CA ILE A 67 -12.63 6.47 1.23
C ILE A 67 -11.79 7.09 2.36
N ALA A 68 -11.88 6.51 3.56
CA ALA A 68 -11.13 6.97 4.72
C ALA A 68 -9.61 6.80 4.54
N GLU A 69 -9.18 5.69 3.95
CA GLU A 69 -7.78 5.44 3.60
C GLU A 69 -7.23 6.49 2.63
N THR A 70 -7.93 6.74 1.52
CA THR A 70 -7.46 7.78 0.57
C THR A 70 -7.44 9.16 1.21
N GLN A 71 -8.43 9.49 2.03
CA GLN A 71 -8.46 10.77 2.74
C GLN A 71 -7.30 10.89 3.74
N SER A 72 -6.99 9.82 4.49
CA SER A 72 -5.89 9.84 5.46
C SER A 72 -4.54 10.06 4.79
N ILE A 73 -4.31 9.49 3.60
CA ILE A 73 -3.11 9.74 2.80
C ILE A 73 -3.01 11.21 2.37
N LYS A 74 -4.12 11.80 1.90
CA LYS A 74 -4.17 13.21 1.51
C LYS A 74 -3.89 14.14 2.70
N ASP A 75 -4.48 13.84 3.84
CA ASP A 75 -4.32 14.63 5.06
C ASP A 75 -2.89 14.58 5.60
N GLU A 76 -2.28 13.39 5.65
CA GLU A 76 -0.90 13.25 6.12
C GLU A 76 0.08 13.90 5.14
N ALA A 77 -0.10 13.72 3.83
CA ALA A 77 0.71 14.38 2.81
C ALA A 77 0.70 15.92 3.00
N LYS A 78 -0.49 16.50 3.23
CA LYS A 78 -0.64 17.92 3.52
C LYS A 78 0.05 18.32 4.82
N LYS A 79 -0.14 17.54 5.89
CA LYS A 79 0.42 17.80 7.21
C LYS A 79 1.96 17.80 7.22
N ILE A 80 2.59 16.86 6.51
CA ILE A 80 4.07 16.77 6.44
C ILE A 80 4.67 17.67 5.34
N GLY A 81 3.82 18.28 4.50
CA GLY A 81 4.22 19.28 3.52
C GLY A 81 4.64 18.71 2.15
N VAL A 82 4.12 17.54 1.76
CA VAL A 82 4.27 17.02 0.39
C VAL A 82 3.59 18.00 -0.58
N LYS A 83 4.37 18.59 -1.49
CA LYS A 83 3.84 19.58 -2.44
C LYS A 83 3.09 18.96 -3.60
N LYS A 84 3.46 17.75 -4.01
CA LYS A 84 2.88 17.06 -5.18
C LYS A 84 2.53 15.62 -4.85
N LEU A 85 1.28 15.42 -4.41
CA LEU A 85 0.65 14.11 -4.29
C LEU A 85 -0.21 13.85 -5.53
N LEU A 86 0.12 12.80 -6.28
CA LEU A 86 -0.69 12.26 -7.37
C LEU A 86 -1.60 11.18 -6.78
N THR A 87 -2.92 11.31 -6.97
CA THR A 87 -3.87 10.30 -6.52
C THR A 87 -4.67 9.76 -7.71
N THR A 88 -4.77 8.46 -7.82
CA THR A 88 -5.64 7.78 -8.79
C THR A 88 -6.48 6.71 -8.08
N ASN A 89 -7.53 6.25 -8.76
CA ASN A 89 -8.36 5.14 -8.33
C ASN A 89 -8.51 4.15 -9.47
N ALA A 90 -8.05 2.91 -9.28
CA ALA A 90 -8.06 1.86 -10.27
C ALA A 90 -9.42 1.15 -10.42
N GLN A 91 -10.40 1.48 -9.57
CA GLN A 91 -11.78 0.96 -9.61
C GLN A 91 -11.86 -0.57 -9.61
N SER A 92 -10.99 -1.23 -8.85
CA SER A 92 -10.87 -2.69 -8.79
C SER A 92 -10.47 -3.34 -10.13
N GLN A 93 -9.83 -2.57 -11.03
CA GLN A 93 -9.34 -3.06 -12.32
C GLN A 93 -7.80 -3.06 -12.31
N LEU A 94 -7.21 -4.26 -12.32
CA LEU A 94 -5.74 -4.42 -12.29
C LEU A 94 -5.05 -3.73 -13.47
N SER A 95 -5.60 -3.86 -14.69
CA SER A 95 -5.06 -3.18 -15.87
C SER A 95 -5.00 -1.67 -15.70
N LYS A 96 -6.03 -1.09 -15.08
CA LYS A 96 -6.08 0.34 -14.75
C LYS A 96 -5.07 0.69 -13.67
N GLN A 97 -4.90 -0.15 -12.65
CA GLN A 97 -3.88 0.09 -11.62
C GLN A 97 -2.47 0.14 -12.22
N ILE A 98 -2.19 -0.77 -13.16
CA ILE A 98 -0.90 -0.81 -13.87
C ILE A 98 -0.72 0.48 -14.69
N SER A 99 -1.72 0.90 -15.46
CA SER A 99 -1.62 2.15 -16.24
C SER A 99 -1.48 3.38 -15.35
N ASP A 100 -2.28 3.47 -14.28
CA ASP A 100 -2.23 4.56 -13.31
C ASP A 100 -0.82 4.70 -12.70
N ILE A 101 -0.16 3.59 -12.37
CA ILE A 101 1.21 3.59 -11.82
C ILE A 101 2.24 3.98 -12.88
N GLN A 102 2.08 3.53 -14.12
CA GLN A 102 3.03 3.83 -15.20
C GLN A 102 2.99 5.30 -15.62
N ASP A 103 1.83 5.96 -15.47
CA ASP A 103 1.63 7.36 -15.83
C ASP A 103 2.07 8.35 -14.73
N MET A 104 2.40 7.87 -13.52
CA MET A 104 2.86 8.67 -12.37
C MET A 104 4.36 8.96 -12.39
#